data_AF-A0A0F8ZIQ4-F1
#
_entry.id   AF-A0A0F8ZIQ4-F1
#
_cell.length_a   1.000
_cell.length_b   1.000
_cell.length_c   1.000
_cell.angle_alpha   90.00
_cell.angle_beta   90.00
_cell.angle_gamma   90.00
#
_symmetry.space_group_name_H-M   'P 1'
#
loop_
_entity.id
_entity.type
_entity.pdbx_description
1 polymer ?
#
loop_
_entity_poly.entity_id
_entity_poly.type
_entity_poly.pdbx_seq_one_letter_code
_entity_poly.pdbx_strand_id
1 'polypeptide(L)'
;MHGLGNDYVYVNCFEETVENPSELAIAVSIRHSGIGSDGLILICPSDSADVRMRMFNADGSEAEMCGNGIRCVAKYAIDHGLSASSGEFSAGGQGTFSASLNIETLRGILTVGLETGDDGKVSRVCVNMG
;
A
#
# COMPACT_ATOMS: atom_id res chain seq x y z
N MET A 1 -4.64 -6.13 7.15
CA MET A 1 -4.49 -4.75 7.69
C MET A 1 -5.69 -3.94 7.26
N HIS A 2 -6.13 -2.98 8.07
CA HIS A 2 -7.26 -2.13 7.71
C HIS A 2 -6.90 -0.66 7.87
N GLY A 3 -7.38 0.17 6.94
CA GLY A 3 -7.24 1.62 6.99
C GLY A 3 -8.62 2.25 6.98
N LEU A 4 -9.04 2.86 8.10
CA LEU A 4 -10.34 3.55 8.22
C LEU A 4 -11.58 2.73 7.80
N GLY A 5 -11.57 1.42 8.07
CA GLY A 5 -12.70 0.54 7.77
C GLY A 5 -12.69 -0.12 6.39
N ASN A 6 -11.66 0.13 5.57
CA ASN A 6 -11.40 -0.66 4.36
C ASN A 6 -10.43 -1.80 4.66
N ASP A 7 -10.82 -3.02 4.30
CA ASP A 7 -10.07 -4.24 4.53
C ASP A 7 -9.57 -4.80 3.20
N TYR A 8 -8.25 -4.84 3.00
CA TYR A 8 -7.64 -5.49 1.84
C TYR A 8 -6.78 -6.67 2.29
N VAL A 9 -6.71 -7.69 1.44
CA VAL A 9 -5.67 -8.71 1.53
C VAL A 9 -4.41 -8.13 0.92
N TYR A 10 -3.27 -8.23 1.60
CA TYR A 10 -1.98 -7.74 1.10
C TYR A 10 -1.09 -8.94 0.79
N VAL A 11 -0.47 -8.95 -0.39
CA VAL A 11 0.50 -9.96 -0.78
C VAL A 11 1.84 -9.31 -1.07
N ASN A 12 2.88 -9.84 -0.44
CA ASN A 12 4.26 -9.44 -0.67
C ASN A 12 4.81 -10.10 -1.94
N CYS A 13 4.79 -9.38 -3.06
CA CYS A 13 5.28 -9.89 -4.34
C CYS A 13 6.81 -9.78 -4.51
N PHE A 14 7.54 -9.47 -3.45
CA PHE A 14 8.99 -9.69 -3.39
C PHE A 14 9.33 -11.16 -3.13
N GLU A 15 8.42 -11.89 -2.48
CA GLU A 15 8.59 -13.30 -2.11
C GLU A 15 7.62 -14.20 -2.87
N GLU A 16 6.41 -13.71 -3.13
CA GLU A 16 5.34 -14.48 -3.76
C GLU A 16 5.10 -14.06 -5.22
N THR A 17 4.74 -15.02 -6.07
CA THR A 17 4.31 -14.74 -7.45
C THR A 17 2.81 -14.97 -7.58
N VAL A 18 2.07 -13.95 -8.02
CA VAL A 18 0.64 -14.04 -8.28
C VAL A 18 0.38 -13.97 -9.78
N GLU A 19 0.06 -15.11 -10.39
CA GLU A 19 -0.15 -15.22 -11.84
C GLU A 19 -1.47 -14.58 -12.29
N ASN A 20 -2.56 -14.85 -11.58
CA ASN A 20 -3.91 -14.38 -11.91
C ASN A 20 -4.48 -13.50 -10.79
N PRO A 21 -4.01 -12.25 -10.65
CA PRO A 21 -4.37 -11.41 -9.51
C PRO A 21 -5.84 -11.00 -9.49
N SER A 22 -6.48 -10.90 -10.67
CA SER A 22 -7.92 -10.63 -10.79
C SER A 22 -8.75 -11.79 -10.22
N GLU A 23 -8.45 -13.03 -10.61
CA GLU A 23 -9.15 -14.22 -10.09
C GLU A 23 -8.87 -14.41 -8.59
N LEU A 24 -7.63 -14.17 -8.16
CA LEU A 24 -7.27 -14.25 -6.75
C LEU A 24 -8.04 -13.22 -5.94
N ALA A 25 -8.18 -11.98 -6.43
CA ALA A 25 -8.94 -10.93 -5.76
C ALA A 25 -10.40 -11.37 -5.53
N ILE A 26 -11.04 -11.93 -6.56
CA ILE A 26 -12.40 -12.47 -6.44
C ILE A 26 -12.44 -13.56 -5.37
N ALA A 27 -11.53 -14.53 -5.43
CA ALA A 27 -11.52 -15.68 -4.54
C ALA A 27 -11.32 -15.29 -3.06
N VAL A 28 -10.38 -14.37 -2.77
CA VAL A 28 -10.07 -13.98 -1.38
C VAL A 28 -11.13 -13.05 -0.79
N SER A 29 -11.82 -12.27 -1.62
CA SER A 29 -12.83 -11.31 -1.16
C SER A 29 -14.17 -11.93 -0.78
N ILE A 30 -14.42 -13.21 -1.09
CA ILE A 30 -15.67 -13.88 -0.70
C ILE A 30 -15.74 -14.00 0.83
N ARG A 31 -16.74 -13.38 1.48
CA ARG A 31 -16.83 -13.30 2.95
C ARG A 31 -17.07 -14.63 3.67
N HIS A 32 -17.68 -15.61 3.01
CA HIS A 32 -18.06 -16.88 3.64
C HIS A 32 -17.19 -18.07 3.23
N SER A 33 -16.51 -17.99 2.10
CA SER A 33 -15.65 -19.06 1.58
C SER A 33 -14.21 -18.62 1.29
N GLY A 34 -13.94 -17.32 1.40
CA GLY A 34 -12.62 -16.72 1.33
C GLY A 34 -12.28 -16.01 2.64
N ILE A 35 -11.35 -15.06 2.59
CA ILE A 35 -10.94 -14.27 3.76
C ILE A 35 -12.01 -13.23 4.10
N GLY A 36 -12.67 -12.68 3.08
CA GLY A 36 -13.61 -11.57 3.22
C GLY A 36 -12.86 -10.24 3.30
N SER A 37 -12.77 -9.56 2.16
CA SER A 37 -12.09 -8.27 2.01
C SER A 37 -12.80 -7.42 0.95
N ASP A 38 -12.48 -6.14 0.90
CA ASP A 38 -12.92 -5.22 -0.17
C ASP A 38 -12.11 -5.42 -1.46
N GLY A 39 -11.02 -6.17 -1.38
CA GLY A 39 -10.17 -6.52 -2.51
C GLY A 39 -8.81 -7.11 -2.13
N LEU A 40 -7.90 -7.04 -3.09
CA LEU A 40 -6.52 -7.52 -2.99
C LEU A 40 -5.56 -6.39 -3.37
N ILE A 41 -4.50 -6.22 -2.57
CA ILE A 41 -3.39 -5.32 -2.87
C ILE A 41 -2.11 -6.14 -2.97
N LEU A 42 -1.40 -5.97 -4.07
CA LEU A 42 -0.06 -6.54 -4.28
C LEU A 42 0.99 -5.46 -4.04
N ILE A 43 2.01 -5.81 -3.26
CA ILE A 43 3.18 -4.98 -3.00
C ILE A 43 4.32 -5.58 -3.81
N CYS A 44 4.63 -4.96 -4.94
CA CYS A 44 5.57 -5.47 -5.92
C CYS A 44 6.87 -4.65 -5.92
N PRO A 45 7.98 -5.21 -6.42
CA PRO A 45 9.13 -4.41 -6.81
C PRO A 45 8.76 -3.38 -7.91
N SER A 46 9.43 -2.24 -7.90
CA SER A 46 9.31 -1.17 -8.89
C SER A 46 10.68 -0.80 -9.44
N ASP A 47 10.74 -0.48 -10.73
CA ASP A 47 11.95 0.05 -11.37
C ASP A 47 12.04 1.58 -11.27
N SER A 48 10.98 2.24 -10.82
CA SER A 48 10.84 3.71 -10.87
C SER A 48 10.45 4.35 -9.53
N ALA A 49 10.14 3.54 -8.53
CA ALA A 49 9.77 3.97 -7.18
C ALA A 49 10.30 2.99 -6.14
N ASP A 50 10.04 3.26 -4.85
CA ASP A 50 10.51 2.41 -3.76
C ASP A 50 9.77 1.06 -3.72
N VAL A 51 8.47 1.09 -4.01
CA VAL A 51 7.63 -0.10 -4.20
C VAL A 51 6.53 0.22 -5.22
N ARG A 52 5.95 -0.83 -5.82
CA ARG A 52 4.75 -0.73 -6.67
C ARG A 52 3.54 -1.31 -5.95
N MET A 53 2.44 -0.57 -5.97
CA MET A 53 1.13 -1.01 -5.49
C MET A 53 0.24 -1.35 -6.68
N ARG A 54 -0.30 -2.57 -6.70
CA ARG A 54 -1.40 -2.95 -7.60
C ARG A 54 -2.63 -3.28 -6.77
N MET A 55 -3.77 -2.68 -7.09
CA MET A 55 -5.00 -2.85 -6.33
C MET A 55 -6.09 -3.46 -7.20
N PHE A 56 -6.71 -4.52 -6.69
CA PHE A 56 -7.83 -5.20 -7.31
C PHE A 56 -9.04 -5.12 -6.39
N ASN A 57 -10.19 -4.77 -6.94
CA ASN A 57 -11.47 -4.80 -6.23
C ASN A 57 -11.95 -6.25 -6.05
N ALA A 58 -12.95 -6.44 -5.20
CA ALA A 58 -13.58 -7.75 -4.97
C ALA A 58 -14.20 -8.40 -6.22
N ASP A 59 -14.46 -7.63 -7.29
CA ASP A 59 -14.94 -8.13 -8.58
C ASP A 59 -13.80 -8.50 -9.55
N GLY A 60 -12.55 -8.37 -9.12
CA GLY A 60 -11.36 -8.66 -9.91
C GLY A 60 -10.88 -7.52 -10.80
N SER A 61 -11.58 -6.38 -10.85
CA SER A 61 -11.13 -5.21 -11.62
C SER A 61 -9.92 -4.54 -10.97
N GLU A 62 -8.93 -4.14 -11.77
CA GLU A 62 -7.77 -3.38 -11.30
C GLU A 62 -8.16 -1.89 -11.19
N ALA A 63 -7.88 -1.29 -10.03
CA ALA A 63 -8.25 0.06 -9.69
C ALA A 63 -7.03 0.96 -9.58
N GLU A 64 -7.20 2.25 -9.90
CA GLU A 64 -6.08 3.17 -10.02
C GLU A 64 -5.35 3.42 -8.70
N MET A 65 -6.09 3.70 -7.62
CA MET A 65 -5.57 3.91 -6.28
C MET A 65 -6.71 3.96 -5.24
N CYS A 66 -6.42 3.52 -4.00
CA CYS A 66 -7.22 3.86 -2.83
C CYS A 66 -6.32 4.51 -1.78
N GLY A 67 -6.67 5.73 -1.35
CA GLY A 67 -5.88 6.50 -0.38
C GLY A 67 -5.72 5.79 0.96
N ASN A 68 -6.64 4.88 1.31
CA ASN A 68 -6.53 4.05 2.51
C ASN A 68 -5.54 2.89 2.32
N GLY A 69 -5.57 2.22 1.17
CA GLY A 69 -4.70 1.09 0.85
C GLY A 69 -3.23 1.49 0.77
N ILE A 70 -2.92 2.62 0.14
CA ILE A 70 -1.53 3.09 -0.03
C ILE A 70 -0.84 3.39 1.30
N ARG A 71 -1.59 3.83 2.34
CA ARG A 71 -1.02 4.02 3.68
C ARG A 71 -0.57 2.72 4.32
N CYS A 72 -1.37 1.66 4.14
CA CYS A 72 -1.01 0.33 4.62
C CYS A 72 0.17 -0.26 3.83
N VAL A 73 0.24 -0.02 2.52
CA VAL A 73 1.41 -0.41 1.71
C VAL A 73 2.68 0.25 2.23
N ALA A 74 2.64 1.57 2.47
CA ALA A 74 3.79 2.30 2.98
C ALA A 74 4.26 1.76 4.34
N LYS A 75 3.33 1.54 5.26
CA LYS A 75 3.63 0.93 6.56
C LYS A 75 4.25 -0.46 6.40
N TYR A 76 3.66 -1.31 5.56
CA TYR A 76 4.14 -2.68 5.36
C TYR A 76 5.54 -2.71 4.77
N ALA A 77 5.80 -1.87 3.76
CA ALA A 77 7.09 -1.81 3.09
C ALA A 77 8.23 -1.45 4.04
N ILE A 78 8.02 -0.50 4.96
CA ILE A 78 9.03 -0.12 5.94
C ILE A 78 9.13 -1.17 7.07
N ASP A 79 7.99 -1.58 7.64
CA ASP A 79 7.99 -2.51 8.77
C ASP A 79 8.60 -3.88 8.42
N HIS A 80 8.58 -4.28 7.15
CA HIS A 80 9.16 -5.53 6.64
C HIS A 80 10.48 -5.32 5.87
N GLY A 81 11.03 -4.10 5.85
CA GLY A 81 12.31 -3.81 5.21
C GLY A 81 12.32 -4.01 3.69
N LEU A 82 11.18 -3.88 3.02
CA LEU A 82 11.08 -3.97 1.55
C LEU A 82 11.67 -2.72 0.86
N SER A 83 11.68 -1.59 1.56
CA SER A 83 12.40 -0.39 1.13
C SER A 83 12.84 0.44 2.35
N ALA A 84 13.79 1.36 2.12
CA ALA A 84 14.22 2.34 3.10
C ALA A 84 13.54 3.68 2.83
N SER A 85 12.89 4.24 3.84
CA SER A 85 12.33 5.59 3.73
C SER A 85 13.44 6.63 3.74
N SER A 86 13.28 7.70 2.95
CA SER A 86 14.27 8.77 2.85
C SER A 86 13.63 10.12 2.52
N GLY A 87 14.33 11.20 2.84
CA GLY A 87 13.91 12.58 2.56
C GLY A 87 12.78 13.10 3.47
N GLU A 88 12.68 14.43 3.59
CA GLU A 88 11.57 15.06 4.31
C GLU A 88 10.35 15.21 3.40
N PHE A 89 9.16 15.04 3.96
CA PHE A 89 7.90 15.25 3.25
C PHE A 89 7.06 16.30 3.97
N SER A 90 6.55 17.28 3.24
CA SER A 90 5.61 18.27 3.78
C SER A 90 4.37 18.36 2.90
N ALA A 91 3.21 18.15 3.52
CA ALA A 91 1.92 18.36 2.88
C ALA A 91 1.19 19.52 3.57
N GLY A 92 0.66 20.44 2.77
CA GLY A 92 -0.03 21.64 3.27
C GLY A 92 -1.12 21.28 4.27
N GLY A 93 -1.03 21.82 5.49
CA GLY A 93 -1.99 21.57 6.57
C GLY A 93 -1.84 20.24 7.32
N GLN A 94 -0.92 19.34 6.91
CA GLN A 94 -0.70 18.05 7.59
C GLN A 94 0.66 17.94 8.30
N GLY A 95 1.45 19.02 8.26
CA GLY A 95 2.76 19.11 8.91
C GLY A 95 3.90 18.52 8.08
N THR A 96 5.07 18.46 8.70
CA THR A 96 6.29 17.88 8.14
C THR A 96 6.51 16.49 8.72
N PHE A 97 6.92 15.56 7.86
CA PHE A 97 7.23 14.17 8.15
C PHE A 97 8.73 13.96 7.94
N SER A 98 9.36 13.24 8.86
CA SER A 98 10.81 13.03 8.87
C SER A 98 11.30 12.09 7.77
N ALA A 99 10.38 11.35 7.14
CA ALA A 99 10.71 10.43 6.07
C ALA A 99 9.64 10.44 4.98
N SER A 100 10.02 10.01 3.77
CA SER A 100 9.10 9.85 2.64
C SER A 100 9.33 8.51 1.93
N LEU A 101 8.31 8.08 1.19
CA LEU A 101 8.35 6.89 0.35
C LEU A 101 7.59 7.16 -0.95
N ASN A 102 8.17 6.78 -2.08
CA ASN A 102 7.56 6.85 -3.39
C ASN A 102 6.93 5.50 -3.73
N ILE A 103 5.62 5.51 -3.98
CA ILE A 103 4.87 4.31 -4.31
C ILE A 103 4.34 4.47 -5.73
N GLU A 104 4.76 3.59 -6.63
CA GLU A 104 4.22 3.51 -7.98
C GLU A 104 2.81 2.91 -7.92
N THR A 105 1.85 3.58 -8.54
CA THR A 105 0.46 3.13 -8.70
C THR A 105 0.05 3.22 -10.17
N LEU A 106 -1.12 2.69 -10.51
CA LEU A 106 -1.65 2.80 -11.87
C LEU A 106 -1.97 4.27 -12.26
N ARG A 107 -2.20 5.16 -11.28
CA ARG A 107 -2.32 6.62 -11.50
C ARG A 107 -0.95 7.33 -11.70
N GLY A 108 0.15 6.66 -11.41
CA GLY A 108 1.50 7.21 -11.39
C GLY A 108 2.17 7.08 -10.02
N ILE A 109 3.34 7.71 -9.86
CA ILE A 109 4.11 7.68 -8.62
C ILE A 109 3.54 8.69 -7.62
N LEU A 110 3.24 8.22 -6.42
CA LEU A 110 2.76 9.03 -5.30
C LEU A 110 3.80 9.02 -4.18
N THR A 111 4.11 10.20 -3.65
CA THR A 111 4.97 10.33 -2.48
C THR A 111 4.11 10.38 -1.22
N VAL A 112 4.44 9.55 -0.24
CA VAL A 112 3.80 9.50 1.07
C VAL A 112 4.79 9.91 2.16
N GLY A 113 4.30 10.67 3.14
CA GLY A 113 5.06 11.05 4.33
C GLY A 113 4.93 10.00 5.43
N LEU A 114 6.01 9.77 6.16
CA LEU A 114 6.13 8.73 7.18
C LEU A 114 6.75 9.30 8.47
N GLU A 115 6.24 8.85 9.61
CA GLU A 115 6.92 8.95 10.90
C GLU A 115 7.12 7.54 11.44
N THR A 116 8.33 7.26 11.94
CA THR A 116 8.68 6.03 12.63
C THR A 116 8.69 6.26 14.13
N GLY A 117 8.18 5.31 14.91
CA GLY A 117 8.31 5.30 16.36
C GLY A 117 9.70 4.85 16.81
N ASP A 118 9.89 4.85 18.13
CA ASP A 118 11.15 4.44 18.77
C ASP A 118 11.50 2.95 18.54
N ASP A 119 10.51 2.14 18.15
CA ASP A 119 10.66 0.72 17.79
C ASP A 119 11.08 0.51 16.33
N GLY A 120 11.33 1.60 15.58
CA GLY A 120 11.69 1.56 14.18
C GLY A 120 10.52 1.24 13.24
N LYS A 121 9.29 1.11 13.75
CA LYS A 121 8.10 0.85 12.94
C LYS A 121 7.35 2.12 12.60
N VAL A 122 6.61 2.09 11.50
CA VAL A 122 5.82 3.25 11.05
C VAL A 122 4.66 3.50 12.02
N SER A 123 4.63 4.68 12.64
CA SER A 123 3.60 5.14 13.58
C SER A 123 2.56 6.03 12.90
N ARG A 124 2.95 6.82 11.88
CA ARG A 124 2.05 7.69 11.12
C ARG A 124 2.39 7.66 9.63
N VAL A 125 1.35 7.68 8.79
CA VAL A 125 1.46 7.80 7.34
C VAL A 125 0.55 8.91 6.85
N CYS A 126 1.07 9.76 5.99
CA CYS A 126 0.33 10.82 5.31
C CYS A 126 0.44 10.67 3.80
N VAL A 127 -0.68 10.91 3.12
CA VAL A 127 -0.75 10.90 1.66
C VAL A 127 -1.29 12.26 1.24
N ASN A 128 -0.56 12.97 0.41
CA ASN A 128 -1.10 14.16 -0.23
C ASN A 128 -1.93 13.72 -1.45
N MET A 129 -3.24 13.91 -1.38
CA MET A 129 -4.17 13.49 -2.44
C MET A 129 -4.40 14.57 -3.51
N GLY A 130 -3.79 15.75 -3.35
CA GLY A 130 -4.10 16.96 -4.11
C GLY A 130 -4.99 17.90 -3.31
#